data_AF-A0A946ZX58-F1
#
_entry.id   AF-A0A946ZX58-F1
#
_cell.length_a   1.000
_cell.length_b   1.000
_cell.length_c   1.000
_cell.angle_alpha   90.00
_cell.angle_beta   90.00
_cell.angle_gamma   90.00
#
_symmetry.space_group_name_H-M   'P 1'
#
loop_
_entity.id
_entity.type
_entity.pdbx_description
1 polymer ?
#
loop_
_entity_poly.entity_id
_entity_poly.type
_entity_poly.pdbx_seq_one_letter_code
_entity_poly.pdbx_strand_id
1 'polypeptide(L)'
;MEQPLHRRPQRAVIRGFSLAALAFMLLLAASQTVQAHPADTYTLFTDTDGDGVPDHVDIDDDNDGIIDVIEDLDADGDGAPTTHPPDTDGDGIPDYLDIDSDNDGSLDNVEAQLTATYIAPCGIDSDGNGLDDHYEETPGSCGGLTPVDTDEDGIPDYRDIDSDNDGILDNVEAQTTADFQEPCGIDSDGNGLDDHYEEHPGSGDG
;
A
#
# COMPACT_ATOMS: atom_id res chain seq x y z
N MET A 1 -66.47 30.39 22.44
CA MET A 1 -67.00 30.88 23.74
C MET A 1 -65.80 31.16 24.61
N GLU A 2 -65.68 32.41 25.01
CA GLU A 2 -64.54 33.01 25.70
C GLU A 2 -64.46 32.67 27.20
N GLN A 3 -63.23 32.37 27.64
CA GLN A 3 -62.54 32.84 28.88
C GLN A 3 -63.10 32.40 30.27
N PRO A 4 -62.34 32.48 31.40
CA PRO A 4 -61.13 33.31 31.64
C PRO A 4 -59.97 32.72 32.48
N LEU A 5 -58.81 33.41 32.38
CA LEU A 5 -57.69 33.37 33.33
C LEU A 5 -58.08 33.94 34.70
N HIS A 6 -57.59 33.32 35.78
CA HIS A 6 -57.46 33.97 37.09
C HIS A 6 -56.02 33.86 37.61
N ARG A 7 -55.37 35.01 37.80
CA ARG A 7 -54.04 35.18 38.41
C ARG A 7 -54.17 35.25 39.93
N ARG A 8 -53.07 34.88 40.65
CA ARG A 8 -52.40 35.58 41.79
C ARG A 8 -51.85 34.55 42.84
N PRO A 9 -50.94 34.92 43.79
CA PRO A 9 -49.49 34.68 43.63
C PRO A 9 -48.83 34.12 44.93
N GLN A 10 -47.49 34.18 44.99
CA GLN A 10 -46.62 34.36 46.18
C GLN A 10 -46.05 33.13 46.93
N ARG A 11 -44.71 33.17 46.99
CA ARG A 11 -43.80 33.00 48.14
C ARG A 11 -43.18 31.63 48.40
N ALA A 12 -41.86 31.66 48.26
CA ALA A 12 -40.86 30.69 48.64
C ALA A 12 -40.92 30.29 50.11
N VAL A 13 -40.59 29.03 50.38
CA VAL A 13 -39.99 28.61 51.64
C VAL A 13 -38.87 27.63 51.35
N ILE A 14 -37.65 28.06 51.64
CA ILE A 14 -36.44 27.24 51.75
C ILE A 14 -36.51 26.52 53.11
N ARG A 15 -36.44 25.19 53.09
CA ARG A 15 -36.07 24.30 54.21
C ARG A 15 -35.27 23.20 53.53
N GLY A 16 -34.06 22.80 53.91
CA GLY A 16 -33.32 22.86 55.15
C GLY A 16 -32.43 21.61 55.07
N PHE A 17 -31.12 21.79 55.19
CA PHE A 17 -30.11 20.74 55.05
C PHE A 17 -30.37 19.56 56.01
N SER A 18 -30.16 18.33 55.54
CA SER A 18 -29.73 17.24 56.41
C SER A 18 -28.63 16.45 55.71
N LEU A 19 -27.45 16.53 56.31
CA LEU A 19 -26.22 15.85 55.92
C LEU A 19 -26.32 14.39 56.40
N ALA A 20 -26.45 13.44 55.47
CA ALA A 20 -26.25 12.02 55.77
C ALA A 20 -25.51 11.38 54.59
N ALA A 21 -24.25 11.05 54.84
CA ALA A 21 -23.39 10.35 53.92
C ALA A 21 -23.92 8.95 53.61
N LEU A 22 -24.04 8.61 52.33
CA LEU A 22 -23.93 7.23 51.89
C LEU A 22 -23.33 7.21 50.48
N ALA A 23 -22.10 6.72 50.41
CA ALA A 23 -21.37 6.51 49.17
C ALA A 23 -22.09 5.44 48.34
N PHE A 24 -22.44 5.78 47.09
CA PHE A 24 -22.70 4.77 46.07
C PHE A 24 -22.19 5.33 44.74
N MET A 25 -20.94 5.02 44.46
CA MET A 25 -20.30 5.26 43.18
C MET A 25 -20.89 4.24 42.20
N LEU A 26 -21.90 4.63 41.41
CA LEU A 26 -22.39 3.81 40.31
C LEU A 26 -22.02 4.50 39.01
N LEU A 27 -20.90 4.04 38.45
CA LEU A 27 -20.41 4.38 37.12
C LEU A 27 -21.45 3.89 36.10
N LEU A 28 -22.25 4.81 35.56
CA LEU A 28 -23.09 4.51 34.39
C LEU A 28 -22.25 4.79 33.14
N ALA A 29 -21.60 3.75 32.62
CA ALA A 29 -20.97 3.82 31.31
C ALA A 29 -22.05 4.07 30.24
N ALA A 30 -21.83 5.07 29.41
CA ALA A 30 -22.62 5.27 28.20
C ALA A 30 -22.33 4.09 27.26
N SER A 31 -23.31 3.22 27.06
CA SER A 31 -23.26 2.21 26.01
C SER A 31 -23.48 2.92 24.68
N GLN A 32 -22.41 3.39 24.05
CA GLN A 32 -22.46 3.71 22.63
C GLN A 32 -22.43 2.38 21.89
N THR A 33 -23.54 2.05 21.24
CA THR A 33 -23.57 0.96 20.27
C THR A 33 -22.75 1.40 19.07
N VAL A 34 -21.49 0.97 19.02
CA VAL A 34 -20.74 0.96 17.77
C VAL A 34 -21.47 -0.03 16.87
N GLN A 35 -22.17 0.46 15.84
CA GLN A 35 -22.45 -0.40 14.69
C GLN A 35 -21.10 -0.61 14.02
N ALA A 36 -20.52 -1.80 14.19
CA ALA A 36 -19.38 -2.21 13.39
C ALA A 36 -19.81 -2.20 11.92
N HIS A 37 -19.16 -1.35 11.12
CA HIS A 37 -18.85 -1.73 9.76
C HIS A 37 -17.77 -2.82 9.86
N PRO A 38 -17.84 -3.90 9.05
CA PRO A 38 -16.86 -4.98 9.11
C PRO A 38 -15.60 -4.55 8.33
N ALA A 39 -14.82 -3.67 8.92
CA ALA A 39 -13.45 -3.30 8.60
C ALA A 39 -12.93 -2.55 9.85
N ASP A 40 -11.64 -2.54 10.13
CA ASP A 40 -11.03 -1.93 11.33
C ASP A 40 -10.96 -2.86 12.55
N THR A 41 -10.44 -4.07 12.35
CA THR A 41 -9.54 -4.66 13.35
C THR A 41 -8.18 -4.00 13.20
N TYR A 42 -7.69 -3.33 14.25
CA TYR A 42 -6.35 -2.73 14.34
C TYR A 42 -5.26 -3.62 13.70
N THR A 43 -4.79 -3.28 12.51
CA THR A 43 -3.48 -3.71 11.98
C THR A 43 -2.43 -2.90 12.74
N LEU A 44 -1.66 -3.58 13.60
CA LEU A 44 -0.54 -2.96 14.34
C LEU A 44 0.78 -3.09 13.58
N PHE A 45 0.75 -3.76 12.43
CA PHE A 45 1.87 -4.00 11.54
C PHE A 45 1.63 -3.22 10.25
N THR A 46 2.71 -2.80 9.61
CA THR A 46 2.70 -2.28 8.25
C THR A 46 2.28 -3.40 7.29
N ASP A 47 1.67 -2.98 6.20
CA ASP A 47 0.99 -3.76 5.16
C ASP A 47 1.01 -2.79 3.97
N THR A 48 2.10 -2.84 3.19
CA THR A 48 2.49 -1.79 2.23
C THR A 48 1.58 -1.79 1.01
N ASP A 49 1.36 -2.95 0.40
CA ASP A 49 0.48 -3.16 -0.75
C ASP A 49 -1.03 -3.24 -0.38
N GLY A 50 -1.34 -3.50 0.89
CA GLY A 50 -2.71 -3.56 1.40
C GLY A 50 -3.45 -4.85 1.04
N ASP A 51 -2.76 -5.94 0.70
CA ASP A 51 -3.39 -7.23 0.38
C ASP A 51 -3.93 -7.96 1.63
N GLY A 52 -3.49 -7.54 2.82
CA GLY A 52 -3.86 -8.08 4.12
C GLY A 52 -2.86 -9.04 4.75
N VAL A 53 -1.69 -9.24 4.13
CA VAL A 53 -0.49 -9.92 4.64
C VAL A 53 0.47 -8.83 5.15
N PRO A 54 0.83 -8.82 6.45
CA PRO A 54 1.67 -7.71 6.95
C PRO A 54 3.16 -7.92 6.64
N ASP A 55 3.86 -6.88 6.15
CA ASP A 55 5.22 -6.91 5.58
C ASP A 55 6.19 -7.92 6.22
N HIS A 56 6.28 -7.94 7.55
CA HIS A 56 7.18 -8.86 8.27
C HIS A 56 6.95 -10.37 8.04
N VAL A 57 5.85 -10.76 7.38
CA VAL A 57 5.54 -12.14 6.95
C VAL A 57 5.16 -12.23 5.48
N ASP A 58 5.07 -11.10 4.80
CA ASP A 58 4.96 -11.03 3.36
C ASP A 58 6.30 -11.45 2.73
N ILE A 59 6.27 -11.85 1.47
CA ILE A 59 7.46 -12.17 0.68
C ILE A 59 7.59 -11.29 -0.57
N ASP A 60 6.63 -10.40 -0.81
CA ASP A 60 6.43 -9.54 -1.98
C ASP A 60 5.69 -8.29 -1.50
N ASP A 61 6.39 -7.42 -0.73
CA ASP A 61 5.79 -6.33 0.08
C ASP A 61 5.03 -5.26 -0.75
N ASP A 62 5.31 -5.14 -2.05
CA ASP A 62 4.62 -4.25 -3.00
C ASP A 62 3.74 -4.96 -4.04
N ASN A 63 3.77 -6.30 -4.05
CA ASN A 63 2.95 -7.18 -4.88
C ASN A 63 3.12 -6.91 -6.39
N ASP A 64 4.35 -6.59 -6.80
CA ASP A 64 4.77 -6.51 -8.20
C ASP A 64 5.06 -7.91 -8.79
N GLY A 65 5.22 -8.94 -7.95
CA GLY A 65 5.48 -10.33 -8.32
C GLY A 65 6.95 -10.73 -8.35
N ILE A 66 7.86 -9.79 -8.13
CA ILE A 66 9.25 -10.02 -7.79
C ILE A 66 9.31 -10.11 -6.25
N ILE A 67 9.91 -11.18 -5.72
CA ILE A 67 9.94 -11.37 -4.27
C ILE A 67 11.04 -10.51 -3.63
N ASP A 68 10.86 -10.00 -2.41
CA ASP A 68 11.80 -9.04 -1.76
C ASP A 68 13.27 -9.52 -1.75
N VAL A 69 13.46 -10.84 -1.65
CA VAL A 69 14.79 -11.47 -1.61
C VAL A 69 15.52 -11.46 -2.96
N ILE A 70 14.80 -11.22 -4.06
CA ILE A 70 15.35 -11.04 -5.40
C ILE A 70 15.73 -9.57 -5.63
N GLU A 71 14.96 -8.65 -5.06
CA GLU A 71 15.21 -7.21 -5.19
C GLU A 71 16.31 -6.72 -4.24
N ASP A 72 16.47 -7.40 -3.10
CA ASP A 72 17.63 -7.26 -2.25
C ASP A 72 18.89 -7.92 -2.86
N LEU A 73 19.82 -7.08 -3.30
CA LEU A 73 21.15 -7.51 -3.78
C LEU A 73 22.06 -8.07 -2.66
N ASP A 74 21.62 -8.07 -1.41
CA ASP A 74 22.38 -8.43 -0.19
C ASP A 74 23.73 -7.71 -0.16
N ALA A 75 23.73 -6.42 -0.51
CA ALA A 75 24.95 -5.63 -0.69
C ALA A 75 25.75 -5.48 0.63
N ASP A 76 25.08 -5.61 1.77
CA ASP A 76 25.68 -5.57 3.10
C ASP A 76 25.97 -6.96 3.71
N GLY A 77 25.48 -8.04 3.09
CA GLY A 77 25.81 -9.43 3.40
C GLY A 77 25.10 -9.99 4.63
N ASP A 78 23.96 -9.44 5.04
CA ASP A 78 23.19 -9.88 6.18
C ASP A 78 21.96 -10.74 5.84
N GLY A 79 21.58 -10.79 4.56
CA GLY A 79 20.47 -11.57 4.03
C GLY A 79 19.11 -11.14 4.57
N ALA A 80 18.95 -9.85 4.89
CA ALA A 80 17.69 -9.25 5.28
C ALA A 80 17.35 -8.06 4.37
N PRO A 81 16.23 -8.11 3.63
CA PRO A 81 15.88 -7.08 2.63
C PRO A 81 15.72 -5.70 3.27
N THR A 82 15.26 -5.63 4.52
CA THR A 82 15.00 -4.38 5.23
C THR A 82 16.25 -3.59 5.68
N THR A 83 17.47 -4.10 5.49
CA THR A 83 18.71 -3.49 6.01
C THR A 83 19.60 -2.98 4.88
N HIS A 84 19.72 -1.65 4.79
CA HIS A 84 20.39 -0.98 3.65
C HIS A 84 19.89 -1.50 2.29
N PRO A 85 18.56 -1.52 2.08
CA PRO A 85 18.02 -2.01 0.84
C PRO A 85 18.56 -1.20 -0.34
N PRO A 86 18.65 -1.83 -1.52
CA PRO A 86 18.76 -1.11 -2.77
C PRO A 86 17.61 -0.10 -2.96
N ASP A 87 17.92 0.96 -3.71
CA ASP A 87 17.06 2.10 -4.03
C ASP A 87 17.65 2.61 -5.35
N THR A 88 17.10 2.11 -6.46
CA THR A 88 17.71 2.16 -7.79
C THR A 88 17.62 3.56 -8.38
N ASP A 89 16.47 4.22 -8.27
CA ASP A 89 16.26 5.58 -8.78
C ASP A 89 16.71 6.68 -7.78
N GLY A 90 16.85 6.34 -6.49
CA GLY A 90 17.28 7.24 -5.43
C GLY A 90 16.18 8.15 -4.88
N ASP A 91 14.90 7.80 -5.02
CA ASP A 91 13.77 8.60 -4.53
C ASP A 91 13.48 8.42 -3.03
N GLY A 92 14.02 7.34 -2.45
CA GLY A 92 13.91 6.99 -1.03
C GLY A 92 12.86 5.94 -0.71
N ILE A 93 12.21 5.36 -1.70
CA ILE A 93 11.45 4.11 -1.65
C ILE A 93 12.44 2.98 -2.03
N PRO A 94 12.65 1.99 -1.14
CA PRO A 94 13.45 0.82 -1.49
C PRO A 94 12.83 0.01 -2.63
N ASP A 95 13.66 -0.61 -3.48
CA ASP A 95 13.18 -1.41 -4.63
C ASP A 95 12.07 -2.41 -4.23
N TYR A 96 12.22 -3.15 -3.12
CA TYR A 96 11.21 -4.12 -2.63
C TYR A 96 9.88 -3.50 -2.12
N LEU A 97 9.72 -2.18 -2.23
CA LEU A 97 8.52 -1.42 -1.87
C LEU A 97 8.10 -0.47 -3.00
N ASP A 98 8.71 -0.61 -4.17
CA ASP A 98 8.65 0.32 -5.30
C ASP A 98 8.20 -0.45 -6.55
N ILE A 99 7.04 -0.08 -7.11
CA ILE A 99 6.49 -0.79 -8.27
C ILE A 99 7.06 -0.33 -9.63
N ASP A 100 7.95 0.66 -9.64
CA ASP A 100 8.65 1.26 -10.79
C ASP A 100 10.09 1.65 -10.34
N SER A 101 10.90 0.63 -10.00
CA SER A 101 12.18 0.75 -9.27
C SER A 101 13.20 1.70 -9.91
N ASP A 102 13.17 1.91 -11.23
CA ASP A 102 14.06 2.83 -11.92
C ASP A 102 13.38 4.11 -12.43
N ASN A 103 12.09 4.27 -12.11
CA ASN A 103 11.25 5.46 -12.32
C ASN A 103 11.20 5.89 -13.79
N ASP A 104 11.07 4.85 -14.60
CA ASP A 104 10.95 4.85 -16.03
C ASP A 104 9.49 5.07 -16.45
N GLY A 105 8.53 4.68 -15.61
CA GLY A 105 7.10 4.73 -15.91
C GLY A 105 6.57 3.44 -16.54
N SER A 106 7.42 2.42 -16.58
CA SER A 106 7.05 1.03 -16.77
C SER A 106 6.92 0.38 -15.38
N LEU A 107 6.11 -0.67 -15.26
CA LEU A 107 5.95 -1.36 -13.97
C LEU A 107 6.94 -2.51 -13.90
N ASP A 108 7.51 -2.73 -12.73
CA ASP A 108 8.47 -3.81 -12.46
C ASP A 108 7.87 -5.18 -12.83
N ASN A 109 6.58 -5.38 -12.56
CA ASN A 109 5.84 -6.58 -12.97
C ASN A 109 5.83 -6.85 -14.49
N VAL A 110 5.86 -5.79 -15.30
CA VAL A 110 5.86 -5.85 -16.77
C VAL A 110 7.28 -6.11 -17.25
N GLU A 111 8.25 -5.44 -16.67
CA GLU A 111 9.66 -5.45 -17.08
C GLU A 111 10.38 -6.71 -16.65
N ALA A 112 10.02 -7.28 -15.50
CA ALA A 112 10.49 -8.58 -15.07
C ALA A 112 10.07 -9.73 -16.00
N GLN A 113 9.25 -9.47 -17.03
CA GLN A 113 8.70 -10.46 -17.93
C GLN A 113 8.93 -10.16 -19.41
N LEU A 114 9.08 -11.23 -20.21
CA LEU A 114 9.08 -11.09 -21.66
C LEU A 114 7.68 -10.69 -22.16
N THR A 115 7.58 -9.64 -22.98
CA THR A 115 6.32 -9.19 -23.60
C THR A 115 5.55 -10.33 -24.31
N ALA A 116 6.27 -11.29 -24.89
CA ALA A 116 5.67 -12.40 -25.62
C ALA A 116 4.95 -13.43 -24.73
N THR A 117 5.30 -13.49 -23.44
CA THR A 117 4.82 -14.48 -22.47
C THR A 117 4.33 -13.86 -21.17
N TYR A 118 4.07 -12.54 -21.17
CA TYR A 118 3.55 -11.82 -20.02
C TYR A 118 2.38 -12.54 -19.34
N ILE A 119 2.49 -12.64 -18.02
CA ILE A 119 1.52 -13.20 -17.10
C ILE A 119 1.06 -12.03 -16.22
N ALA A 120 -0.21 -11.66 -16.34
CA ALA A 120 -0.82 -10.66 -15.46
C ALA A 120 -1.17 -11.28 -14.10
N PRO A 121 -1.22 -10.52 -12.99
CA PRO A 121 -1.62 -11.04 -11.69
C PRO A 121 -3.08 -11.55 -11.71
N CYS A 122 -3.42 -12.53 -10.88
CA CYS A 122 -4.77 -13.08 -10.81
C CYS A 122 -5.63 -12.56 -9.65
N GLY A 123 -5.02 -11.84 -8.70
CA GLY A 123 -5.61 -11.37 -7.45
C GLY A 123 -5.97 -12.51 -6.50
N ILE A 124 -5.24 -13.63 -6.57
CA ILE A 124 -5.45 -14.79 -5.70
C ILE A 124 -4.13 -15.18 -5.06
N ASP A 125 -4.07 -15.05 -3.75
CA ASP A 125 -3.07 -15.70 -2.90
C ASP A 125 -3.76 -16.85 -2.15
N SER A 126 -3.46 -18.09 -2.53
CA SER A 126 -4.08 -19.29 -1.95
C SER A 126 -3.49 -19.68 -0.59
N ASP A 127 -2.23 -19.34 -0.30
CA ASP A 127 -1.52 -19.82 0.88
C ASP A 127 -1.27 -18.72 1.94
N GLY A 128 -1.53 -17.46 1.60
CA GLY A 128 -1.47 -16.32 2.50
C GLY A 128 -0.05 -15.82 2.73
N ASN A 129 0.81 -15.92 1.72
CA ASN A 129 2.21 -15.50 1.79
C ASN A 129 2.50 -14.13 1.16
N GLY A 130 1.50 -13.52 0.50
CA GLY A 130 1.58 -12.21 -0.16
C GLY A 130 1.85 -12.27 -1.67
N LEU A 131 2.49 -13.32 -2.18
CA LEU A 131 2.74 -13.50 -3.61
C LEU A 131 1.50 -14.04 -4.36
N ASP A 132 1.15 -13.43 -5.50
CA ASP A 132 0.06 -13.89 -6.35
C ASP A 132 0.30 -15.31 -6.95
N ASP A 133 -0.74 -16.16 -6.92
CA ASP A 133 -0.70 -17.56 -7.40
C ASP A 133 -0.26 -17.69 -8.87
N HIS A 134 -0.37 -16.66 -9.73
CA HIS A 134 0.14 -16.70 -11.11
C HIS A 134 1.66 -16.65 -11.20
N TYR A 135 2.33 -16.12 -10.19
CA TYR A 135 3.78 -16.04 -10.09
C TYR A 135 4.36 -17.25 -9.35
N GLU A 136 3.52 -18.22 -8.98
CA GLU A 136 3.93 -19.46 -8.35
C GLU A 136 3.88 -20.66 -9.32
N GLU A 137 4.93 -21.50 -9.30
CA GLU A 137 4.87 -22.79 -10.01
C GLU A 137 3.84 -23.74 -9.37
N THR A 138 3.66 -23.65 -8.05
CA THR A 138 2.67 -24.41 -7.27
C THR A 138 2.22 -23.58 -6.07
N PRO A 139 0.91 -23.51 -5.72
CA PRO A 139 0.45 -22.73 -4.58
C PRO A 139 1.26 -22.98 -3.29
N GLY A 140 1.88 -21.93 -2.77
CA GLY A 140 2.81 -21.93 -1.65
C GLY A 140 4.24 -22.34 -1.99
N SER A 141 4.70 -22.02 -3.19
CA SER A 141 6.08 -22.08 -3.60
C SER A 141 6.60 -20.65 -3.72
N CYS A 142 7.65 -20.29 -2.99
CA CYS A 142 8.34 -18.99 -3.11
C CYS A 142 9.10 -18.89 -4.46
N GLY A 143 8.36 -18.91 -5.56
CA GLY A 143 8.86 -18.95 -6.93
C GLY A 143 9.17 -17.57 -7.46
N GLY A 144 8.18 -16.66 -7.38
CA GLY A 144 8.25 -15.31 -7.91
C GLY A 144 8.49 -15.26 -9.42
N LEU A 145 8.48 -14.05 -9.96
CA LEU A 145 9.04 -13.76 -11.27
C LEU A 145 10.56 -14.00 -11.24
N THR A 146 11.09 -14.44 -12.39
CA THR A 146 12.53 -14.40 -12.65
C THR A 146 12.76 -13.21 -13.57
N PRO A 147 13.32 -12.10 -13.06
CA PRO A 147 13.48 -10.88 -13.83
C PRO A 147 14.24 -11.13 -15.15
N VAL A 148 13.79 -10.46 -16.20
CA VAL A 148 14.48 -10.43 -17.49
C VAL A 148 15.68 -9.49 -17.38
N ASP A 149 16.72 -9.80 -18.17
CA ASP A 149 17.89 -8.97 -18.42
C ASP A 149 18.07 -9.03 -19.94
N THR A 150 17.57 -8.01 -20.64
CA THR A 150 17.35 -8.00 -22.09
C THR A 150 18.66 -7.85 -22.86
N ASP A 151 19.61 -7.08 -22.33
CA ASP A 151 20.90 -6.83 -22.97
C ASP A 151 22.06 -7.70 -22.42
N GLU A 152 21.81 -8.48 -21.38
CA GLU A 152 22.73 -9.37 -20.67
C GLU A 152 23.91 -8.62 -19.97
N ASP A 153 23.70 -7.40 -19.49
CA ASP A 153 24.71 -6.63 -18.75
C ASP A 153 24.79 -6.96 -17.25
N GLY A 154 23.76 -7.64 -16.74
CA GLY A 154 23.63 -8.08 -15.35
C GLY A 154 22.79 -7.16 -14.46
N ILE A 155 22.20 -6.09 -15.01
CA ILE A 155 21.13 -5.31 -14.40
C ILE A 155 19.81 -5.82 -14.99
N PRO A 156 18.86 -6.31 -14.17
CA PRO A 156 17.55 -6.69 -14.67
C PRO A 156 16.77 -5.50 -15.23
N ASP A 157 15.86 -5.76 -16.18
CA ASP A 157 15.11 -4.73 -16.92
C ASP A 157 14.36 -3.75 -15.98
N TYR A 158 13.69 -4.24 -14.93
CA TYR A 158 13.01 -3.38 -13.93
C TYR A 158 13.93 -2.42 -13.14
N ARG A 159 15.24 -2.47 -13.39
CA ARG A 159 16.25 -1.62 -12.74
C ARG A 159 17.15 -0.91 -13.77
N ASP A 160 16.82 -1.02 -15.05
CA ASP A 160 17.61 -0.48 -16.15
C ASP A 160 16.79 0.41 -17.07
N ILE A 161 17.02 1.72 -16.94
CA ILE A 161 16.35 2.78 -17.72
C ILE A 161 16.51 2.70 -19.25
N ASP A 162 17.33 1.77 -19.76
CA ASP A 162 17.60 1.49 -21.18
C ASP A 162 17.84 -0.03 -21.33
N SER A 163 16.81 -0.83 -21.05
CA SER A 163 16.80 -2.30 -20.95
C SER A 163 17.46 -3.03 -22.13
N ASP A 164 17.43 -2.47 -23.34
CA ASP A 164 18.07 -3.06 -24.53
C ASP A 164 19.39 -2.38 -24.94
N ASN A 165 19.78 -1.35 -24.19
CA ASN A 165 20.99 -0.55 -24.33
C ASN A 165 21.21 -0.03 -25.76
N ASP A 166 20.13 0.29 -26.48
CA ASP A 166 20.17 0.85 -27.82
C ASP A 166 20.40 2.38 -27.84
N GLY A 167 20.27 3.02 -26.67
CA GLY A 167 20.47 4.44 -26.45
C GLY A 167 19.17 5.27 -26.49
N ILE A 168 18.01 4.62 -26.41
CA ILE A 168 16.69 5.22 -26.23
C ILE A 168 16.14 4.68 -24.91
N LEU A 169 15.82 5.58 -23.97
CA LEU A 169 15.27 5.16 -22.67
C LEU A 169 13.91 4.47 -22.82
N ASP A 170 13.62 3.51 -21.94
CA ASP A 170 12.41 2.68 -22.00
C ASP A 170 11.13 3.52 -21.94
N ASN A 171 11.12 4.57 -21.12
CA ASN A 171 10.02 5.54 -21.06
C ASN A 171 9.69 6.23 -22.40
N VAL A 172 10.66 6.36 -23.30
CA VAL A 172 10.47 6.88 -24.66
C VAL A 172 9.95 5.79 -25.59
N GLU A 173 10.36 4.54 -25.38
CA GLU A 173 9.98 3.37 -26.19
C GLU A 173 8.57 2.88 -25.89
N ALA A 174 8.18 2.89 -24.61
CA ALA A 174 6.86 2.50 -24.10
C ALA A 174 5.74 3.42 -24.64
N GLN A 175 6.10 4.65 -25.04
CA GLN A 175 5.15 5.68 -25.43
C GLN A 175 5.20 6.00 -26.93
N THR A 176 4.07 6.48 -27.47
CA THR A 176 4.09 7.04 -28.83
C THR A 176 4.55 8.50 -28.82
N THR A 177 5.28 8.92 -29.85
CA THR A 177 5.73 10.33 -29.98
C THR A 177 4.60 11.37 -29.91
N ALA A 178 3.35 10.98 -30.19
CA ALA A 178 2.22 11.90 -30.17
C ALA A 178 1.65 12.13 -28.76
N ASP A 179 1.79 11.13 -27.89
CA ASP A 179 1.15 11.06 -26.57
C ASP A 179 2.18 10.97 -25.44
N PHE A 180 3.46 11.21 -25.74
CA PHE A 180 4.54 11.19 -24.78
C PHE A 180 4.29 12.15 -23.60
N GLN A 181 4.40 11.61 -22.40
CA GLN A 181 4.34 12.29 -21.12
C GLN A 181 5.67 12.07 -20.40
N GLU A 182 6.29 13.17 -19.98
CA GLU A 182 7.45 13.13 -19.08
C GLU A 182 6.95 12.89 -17.64
N PRO A 183 7.73 12.28 -16.74
CA PRO A 183 7.40 12.17 -15.33
C PRO A 183 7.08 13.55 -14.73
N CYS A 184 6.08 13.64 -13.86
CA CYS A 184 5.71 14.90 -13.22
C CYS A 184 6.48 15.19 -11.92
N GLY A 185 7.18 14.18 -11.40
CA GLY A 185 7.88 14.18 -10.11
C GLY A 185 6.93 14.21 -8.93
N ILE A 186 5.73 13.65 -9.09
CA ILE A 186 4.73 13.54 -8.03
C ILE A 186 4.28 12.09 -8.00
N ASP A 187 4.51 11.46 -6.87
CA ASP A 187 3.88 10.21 -6.45
C ASP A 187 2.96 10.57 -5.26
N SER A 188 1.65 10.45 -5.48
CA SER A 188 0.63 10.88 -4.52
C SER A 188 0.33 9.86 -3.43
N ASP A 189 0.49 8.57 -3.68
CA ASP A 189 0.18 7.49 -2.74
C ASP A 189 1.42 6.82 -2.14
N GLY A 190 2.60 7.04 -2.71
CA GLY A 190 3.87 6.61 -2.16
C GLY A 190 4.25 5.19 -2.58
N ASN A 191 3.77 4.72 -3.74
CA ASN A 191 4.05 3.37 -4.25
C ASN A 191 5.22 3.32 -5.25
N GLY A 192 5.84 4.46 -5.56
CA GLY A 192 6.98 4.54 -6.49
C GLY A 192 6.64 4.93 -7.92
N LEU A 193 5.40 4.69 -8.37
CA LEU A 193 4.97 5.07 -9.72
C LEU A 193 4.55 6.55 -9.79
N ASP A 194 5.05 7.29 -10.79
CA ASP A 194 4.66 8.70 -11.00
C ASP A 194 3.18 8.87 -11.41
N ASP A 195 2.50 9.87 -10.84
CA ASP A 195 1.10 10.21 -11.10
C ASP A 195 0.75 10.41 -12.60
N HIS A 196 1.72 10.71 -13.48
CA HIS A 196 1.48 10.81 -14.93
C HIS A 196 1.30 9.45 -15.61
N TYR A 197 1.79 8.38 -15.00
CA TYR A 197 1.73 7.02 -15.51
C TYR A 197 0.55 6.23 -14.92
N GLU A 198 -0.10 6.77 -13.89
CA GLU A 198 -1.35 6.23 -13.35
C GLU A 198 -2.59 6.57 -14.21
N GLU A 199 -3.58 5.65 -14.26
CA GLU A 199 -4.89 5.96 -14.83
C GLU A 199 -5.66 6.99 -13.97
N HIS A 200 -5.42 7.01 -12.65
CA HIS A 200 -6.03 7.92 -11.69
C HIS A 200 -5.03 8.30 -10.59
N PRO A 201 -4.48 9.53 -10.57
CA PRO A 201 -3.47 9.90 -9.57
C PRO A 201 -3.83 9.52 -8.12
N GLY A 202 -2.97 8.73 -7.48
CA GLY A 202 -3.14 8.18 -6.13
C GLY A 202 -4.13 7.02 -6.04
N SER A 203 -4.23 6.20 -7.08
CA SER A 203 -5.14 5.06 -7.14
C SER A 203 -4.54 3.75 -6.66
N GLY A 204 -3.22 3.66 -6.57
CA GLY A 204 -2.50 2.38 -6.44
C GLY A 204 -2.84 1.41 -7.57
N ASP A 205 -3.17 1.92 -8.77
CA ASP A 205 -3.44 1.06 -9.93
C ASP A 205 -2.09 0.50 -10.44
N GLY A 206 -1.71 -0.69 -9.97
CA GLY A 206 -0.64 -1.57 -10.48
C GLY A 206 -1.19 -2.94 -10.93
#